data_AF-A0A915BWW7-F1
#
_entry.id   AF-A0A915BWW7-F1
#
_cell.length_a   1.000
_cell.length_b   1.000
_cell.length_c   1.000
_cell.angle_alpha   90.00
_cell.angle_beta   90.00
_cell.angle_gamma   90.00
#
_symmetry.space_group_name_H-M   'P 1'
#
loop_
_entity.id
_entity.type
_entity.pdbx_description
1 polymer ?
#
loop_
_entity_poly.entity_id
_entity_poly.type
_entity_poly.pdbx_seq_one_letter_code
_entity_poly.pdbx_strand_id
1 'polypeptide(L)'
;MLKFGSENLEARTTPGHTNGCMTYISHAHRMAFTGDTLLIRGCGRTDFQQGNSKMLYKMIHEKILSLPDDFAIYPGHDYKGLTQSSVAEEKKFNPRLTRNLDEFIEIMKNLKLAYPAQIGSFR
;
A
#
# COMPACT_ATOMS: atom_id res chain seq x y z
N MET A 1 13.42 -8.52 9.92
CA MET A 1 14.22 -8.87 8.72
C MET A 1 13.98 -10.33 8.42
N LEU A 2 13.65 -10.65 7.17
CA LEU A 2 13.47 -12.02 6.68
C LEU A 2 14.66 -12.38 5.79
N LYS A 3 15.39 -13.45 6.10
CA LYS A 3 16.57 -13.89 5.32
C LYS A 3 16.26 -15.20 4.62
N PHE A 4 16.72 -15.35 3.37
CA PHE A 4 16.61 -16.59 2.60
C PHE A 4 17.75 -16.66 1.57
N GLY A 5 18.52 -17.75 1.58
CA GLY A 5 19.76 -17.82 0.78
C GLY A 5 20.69 -16.63 1.08
N SER A 6 21.16 -15.96 0.03
CA SER A 6 21.95 -14.72 0.11
C SER A 6 21.09 -13.44 0.19
N GLU A 7 19.77 -13.58 0.14
CA GLU A 7 18.83 -12.47 0.08
C GLU A 7 18.29 -12.09 1.47
N ASN A 8 17.86 -10.83 1.58
CA ASN A 8 17.19 -10.34 2.78
C ASN A 8 16.11 -9.32 2.43
N LEU A 9 15.01 -9.37 3.18
CA LEU A 9 13.93 -8.40 3.14
C LEU A 9 13.82 -7.68 4.48
N GLU A 10 13.86 -6.35 4.45
CA GLU A 10 13.40 -5.53 5.54
C GLU A 10 11.87 -5.67 5.63
N ALA A 11 11.34 -5.85 6.85
CA ALA A 11 9.90 -5.92 7.08
C ALA A 11 9.47 -4.66 7.84
N ARG A 12 8.60 -3.84 7.23
CA ARG A 12 8.01 -2.64 7.84
C ARG A 12 6.54 -2.89 8.15
N THR A 13 6.10 -2.54 9.34
CA THR A 13 4.67 -2.45 9.63
C THR A 13 4.08 -1.28 8.86
N THR A 14 3.02 -1.54 8.10
CA THR A 14 2.31 -0.54 7.29
C THR A 14 0.80 -0.67 7.44
N PRO A 15 0.27 -0.60 8.68
CA PRO A 15 -1.16 -0.75 8.93
C PRO A 15 -1.97 0.36 8.26
N GLY A 16 -3.25 0.09 8.03
CA GLY A 16 -4.18 1.06 7.49
C GLY A 16 -5.26 0.41 6.63
N HIS A 17 -4.87 -0.47 5.69
CA HIS A 17 -5.83 -1.35 5.02
C HIS A 17 -6.39 -2.37 6.00
N THR A 18 -5.50 -3.06 6.72
CA THR A 18 -5.80 -3.80 7.95
C THR A 18 -4.84 -3.35 9.06
N ASN A 19 -5.08 -3.78 10.29
CA ASN A 19 -4.15 -3.56 11.41
C ASN A 19 -2.85 -4.39 11.32
N GLY A 20 -2.81 -5.41 10.45
CA GLY A 20 -1.69 -6.35 10.30
C GLY A 20 -0.88 -6.19 9.01
N CYS A 21 -1.16 -5.18 8.18
CA CYS A 21 -0.45 -4.98 6.92
C CYS A 21 1.06 -4.74 7.14
N MET A 22 1.85 -5.35 6.26
CA MET A 22 3.31 -5.25 6.23
C MET A 22 3.75 -4.87 4.81
N THR A 23 4.87 -4.16 4.72
CA THR A 23 5.61 -3.93 3.48
C THR A 23 6.98 -4.60 3.59
N TYR A 24 7.36 -5.37 2.57
CA TYR A 24 8.66 -6.06 2.52
C TYR A 24 9.55 -5.39 1.48
N ILE A 25 10.79 -5.08 1.85
CA ILE A 25 11.69 -4.27 1.02
C ILE A 25 12.99 -5.03 0.77
N SER A 26 13.34 -5.21 -0.49
CA SER A 26 14.68 -5.60 -0.91
C SER A 26 15.47 -4.34 -1.26
N HIS A 27 16.47 -4.01 -0.44
CA HIS A 27 17.38 -2.90 -0.73
C HIS A 27 18.35 -3.23 -1.86
N ALA A 28 18.79 -4.49 -1.95
CA ALA A 28 19.71 -4.94 -2.99
C ALA A 28 19.09 -4.81 -4.39
N HIS A 29 17.80 -5.11 -4.52
CA HIS A 29 17.07 -5.09 -5.78
C HIS A 29 16.22 -3.82 -5.98
N ARG A 30 16.20 -2.91 -5.00
CA ARG A 30 15.37 -1.69 -4.99
C ARG A 30 13.88 -1.97 -5.21
N MET A 31 13.35 -2.96 -4.50
CA MET A 31 11.94 -3.39 -4.63
C MET A 31 11.21 -3.26 -3.31
N ALA A 32 9.96 -2.83 -3.35
CA ALA A 32 9.04 -2.85 -2.22
C ALA A 32 7.76 -3.60 -2.59
N PHE A 33 7.45 -4.64 -1.82
CA PHE A 33 6.20 -5.40 -1.88
C PHE A 33 5.22 -4.82 -0.87
N THR A 34 4.22 -4.10 -1.35
CA THR A 34 3.42 -3.17 -0.53
C THR A 34 2.06 -3.74 -0.08
N GLY A 35 1.74 -4.97 -0.50
CA GLY A 35 0.42 -5.56 -0.28
C GLY A 35 -0.68 -4.60 -0.73
N ASP A 36 -1.74 -4.51 0.07
CA ASP A 36 -2.83 -3.56 -0.18
C ASP A 36 -2.64 -2.20 0.53
N THR A 37 -1.49 -1.97 1.18
CA THR A 37 -1.18 -0.64 1.73
C THR A 37 -1.07 0.38 0.58
N LEU A 38 -0.24 0.10 -0.43
CA LEU A 38 -0.09 0.94 -1.62
C LEU A 38 -0.37 0.11 -2.87
N LEU A 39 -1.27 0.60 -3.73
CA LEU A 39 -1.59 0.03 -5.04
C LEU A 39 -1.10 0.98 -6.15
N ILE A 40 -1.00 0.48 -7.38
CA ILE A 40 -0.64 1.31 -8.52
C ILE A 40 -1.73 2.36 -8.76
N ARG A 41 -1.38 3.64 -8.61
CA ARG A 41 -2.32 4.78 -8.69
C ARG A 41 -3.53 4.63 -7.75
N GLY A 42 -3.36 3.96 -6.61
CA GLY A 42 -4.41 3.75 -5.64
C GLY A 42 -3.89 3.31 -4.27
N CYS A 43 -4.80 2.78 -3.47
CA CYS A 43 -4.51 2.14 -2.18
C CYS A 43 -5.69 1.20 -1.83
N GLY A 44 -5.46 0.26 -0.92
CA GLY A 44 -6.51 -0.60 -0.39
C GLY A 44 -7.59 0.18 0.35
N ARG A 45 -8.79 -0.42 0.45
CA ARG A 45 -9.92 0.12 1.22
C ARG A 45 -9.61 0.12 2.72
N THR A 46 -10.31 0.91 3.52
CA THR A 46 -10.00 1.10 4.96
C THR A 46 -11.22 0.96 5.87
N ASP A 47 -12.33 0.47 5.33
CA ASP A 47 -13.64 0.36 5.97
C ASP A 47 -13.95 -1.04 6.53
N PHE A 48 -13.00 -1.97 6.43
CA PHE A 48 -13.07 -3.35 6.97
C PHE A 48 -11.78 -3.70 7.72
N GLN A 49 -11.75 -4.85 8.42
CA GLN A 49 -10.54 -5.45 9.01
C GLN A 49 -9.72 -4.49 9.89
N GLN A 50 -10.42 -3.70 10.70
CA GLN A 50 -9.82 -2.65 11.55
C GLN A 50 -9.00 -1.61 10.75
N GLY A 51 -9.38 -1.38 9.50
CA GLY A 51 -8.79 -0.37 8.62
C GLY A 51 -8.97 1.05 9.15
N ASN A 52 -8.06 1.93 8.76
CA ASN A 52 -8.02 3.32 9.18
C ASN A 52 -7.32 4.19 8.12
N SER A 53 -8.07 5.10 7.48
CA SER A 53 -7.55 5.98 6.43
C SER A 53 -6.43 6.89 6.91
N LYS A 54 -6.55 7.46 8.11
CA LYS A 54 -5.51 8.33 8.67
C LYS A 54 -4.19 7.57 8.88
N MET A 55 -4.29 6.35 9.41
CA MET A 55 -3.14 5.47 9.60
C MET A 55 -2.55 5.06 8.25
N LEU A 56 -3.38 4.67 7.29
CA LEU A 56 -2.94 4.28 5.95
C LEU A 56 -2.12 5.37 5.28
N TYR A 57 -2.66 6.60 5.24
CA TYR A 57 -1.97 7.76 4.67
C TYR A 57 -0.62 7.97 5.35
N LYS A 58 -0.60 8.04 6.69
CA LYS A 58 0.63 8.23 7.46
C LYS A 58 1.68 7.16 7.14
N MET A 59 1.28 5.89 7.14
CA MET A 59 2.20 4.77 6.90
C MET A 59 2.75 4.76 5.47
N ILE A 60 1.94 5.08 4.47
CA ILE A 60 2.42 5.16 3.09
C ILE A 60 3.48 6.26 2.95
N HIS A 61 3.21 7.47 3.45
CA HIS A 61 4.15 8.59 3.36
C HIS A 61 5.45 8.33 4.15
N GLU A 62 5.34 7.83 5.38
CA GLU A 62 6.50 7.65 6.26
C GLU A 62 7.34 6.41 5.94
N LYS A 63 6.72 5.33 5.43
CA LYS A 63 7.38 4.03 5.30
C LYS A 63 7.61 3.57 3.87
N ILE A 64 6.84 4.07 2.90
CA ILE A 64 6.93 3.64 1.50
C ILE A 64 7.44 4.78 0.63
N LEU A 65 6.77 5.93 0.64
CA LEU A 65 7.19 7.10 -0.15
C LEU A 65 8.45 7.79 0.42
N SER A 66 8.92 7.40 1.59
CA SER A 66 10.22 7.80 2.11
C SER A 66 11.40 7.04 1.49
N LEU A 67 11.14 5.97 0.73
CA LEU A 67 12.17 5.28 -0.05
C LEU A 67 12.67 6.16 -1.21
N PRO A 68 13.87 5.85 -1.75
CA PRO A 68 14.35 6.48 -2.99
C PRO A 68 13.37 6.29 -4.15
N ASP A 69 13.33 7.27 -5.04
CA ASP A 69 12.31 7.39 -6.09
C ASP A 69 12.32 6.24 -7.12
N ASP A 70 13.47 5.63 -7.35
CA ASP A 70 13.69 4.51 -8.25
C ASP A 70 13.37 3.13 -7.64
N PHE A 71 12.84 3.07 -6.42
CA PHE A 71 12.32 1.82 -5.88
C PHE A 71 11.06 1.41 -6.63
N ALA A 72 11.06 0.18 -7.15
CA ALA A 72 9.90 -0.43 -7.77
C ALA A 72 8.87 -0.82 -6.71
N ILE A 73 7.59 -0.56 -7.01
CA ILE A 73 6.44 -0.89 -6.16
C ILE A 73 5.70 -2.08 -6.77
N TYR A 74 5.61 -3.15 -5.99
CA TYR A 74 4.86 -4.37 -6.31
C TYR A 74 3.67 -4.50 -5.36
N PRO A 75 2.44 -4.21 -5.81
CA PRO A 75 1.26 -4.27 -4.96
C PRO A 75 0.78 -5.71 -4.73
N GLY A 76 -0.11 -5.88 -3.75
CA GLY A 76 -0.81 -7.15 -3.54
C GLY A 76 -1.85 -7.46 -4.62
N HIS A 77 -2.41 -6.41 -5.23
CA HIS A 77 -3.43 -6.52 -6.28
C HIS A 77 -3.26 -5.41 -7.32
N ASP A 78 -3.78 -5.68 -8.52
CA ASP A 78 -4.06 -4.67 -9.53
C ASP A 78 -5.35 -5.06 -10.27
N TYR A 79 -6.14 -4.06 -10.68
CA TYR A 79 -7.45 -4.26 -11.32
C TYR A 79 -7.49 -3.69 -12.75
N LYS A 80 -6.33 -3.36 -13.32
CA LYS A 80 -6.15 -2.71 -14.62
C LYS A 80 -5.13 -3.43 -15.52
N GLY A 81 -4.56 -4.54 -15.07
CA GLY A 81 -3.55 -5.31 -15.79
C GLY A 81 -2.13 -4.76 -15.66
N LEU A 82 -1.87 -3.89 -14.68
CA LEU A 82 -0.55 -3.35 -14.39
C LEU A 82 0.20 -4.27 -13.41
N THR A 83 1.51 -4.38 -13.60
CA THR A 83 2.35 -5.32 -12.83
C THR A 83 3.28 -4.65 -11.82
N GLN A 84 3.66 -3.39 -12.06
CA GLN A 84 4.49 -2.60 -11.14
C GLN A 84 4.32 -1.08 -11.37
N SER A 85 4.79 -0.30 -10.41
CA SER A 85 4.98 1.16 -10.48
C SER A 85 6.33 1.52 -9.81
N SER A 86 6.56 2.78 -9.50
CA SER A 86 7.72 3.24 -8.73
C SER A 86 7.33 4.27 -7.67
N VAL A 87 8.21 4.47 -6.69
CA VAL A 87 8.03 5.49 -5.66
C VAL A 87 7.89 6.89 -6.28
N ALA A 88 8.70 7.22 -7.29
CA ALA A 88 8.60 8.50 -8.00
C ALA A 88 7.22 8.69 -8.63
N GLU A 89 6.72 7.66 -9.30
CA GLU A 89 5.44 7.75 -9.97
C GLU A 89 4.27 7.85 -8.99
N GLU A 90 4.28 7.10 -7.89
CA GLU A 90 3.21 7.18 -6.89
C GLU A 90 3.21 8.52 -6.15
N LYS A 91 4.39 9.09 -5.85
CA LYS A 91 4.49 10.47 -5.31
C LYS A 91 3.88 11.52 -6.22
N LYS A 92 4.03 11.33 -7.54
CA LYS A 92 3.63 12.34 -8.53
C LYS A 92 2.21 12.16 -9.04
N PHE A 93 1.74 10.92 -9.15
CA PHE A 93 0.56 10.58 -9.94
C PHE A 93 -0.51 9.80 -9.18
N ASN A 94 -0.28 9.39 -7.93
CA ASN A 94 -1.33 8.70 -7.18
C ASN A 94 -2.47 9.69 -6.84
N PRO A 95 -3.68 9.51 -7.41
CA PRO A 95 -4.75 10.51 -7.33
C PRO A 95 -5.25 10.75 -5.90
N ARG A 96 -5.02 9.80 -4.99
CA ARG A 96 -5.43 9.88 -3.58
C ARG A 96 -4.30 10.39 -2.70
N LEU A 97 -3.08 9.89 -2.89
CA LEU A 97 -1.95 10.17 -1.99
C LEU A 97 -1.22 11.49 -2.29
N THR A 98 -1.47 12.11 -3.45
CA THR A 98 -1.02 13.47 -3.72
C THR A 98 -1.90 14.53 -3.05
N ARG A 99 -3.00 14.12 -2.41
CA ARG A 99 -3.92 14.99 -1.68
C ARG A 99 -3.43 15.18 -0.26
N ASN A 100 -3.90 16.23 0.42
CA ASN A 100 -3.62 16.35 1.84
C ASN A 100 -4.39 15.29 2.66
N LEU A 101 -4.05 15.14 3.94
CA LEU A 101 -4.62 14.10 4.80
C LEU A 101 -6.15 14.18 4.90
N ASP A 102 -6.72 15.37 5.04
CA ASP A 102 -8.16 15.54 5.23
C ASP A 102 -8.93 15.22 3.94
N GLU A 103 -8.42 15.68 2.80
CA GLU A 103 -8.92 15.29 1.47
C GLU A 103 -8.85 13.78 1.24
N PHE A 104 -7.73 13.14 1.61
CA PHE A 104 -7.58 11.70 1.52
C PHE A 104 -8.63 10.96 2.37
N ILE A 105 -8.82 11.37 3.62
CA ILE A 105 -9.81 10.75 4.52
C ILE A 105 -11.21 10.89 3.94
N GLU A 106 -11.57 12.08 3.43
CA GLU A 106 -12.88 12.32 2.85
C GLU A 106 -13.09 11.52 1.56
N ILE A 107 -12.09 11.42 0.68
CA ILE A 107 -12.14 10.57 -0.50
C ILE A 107 -12.41 9.12 -0.09
N MET A 108 -11.62 8.58 0.85
CA MET A 108 -11.73 7.18 1.28
C MET A 108 -13.09 6.87 1.92
N LYS A 109 -13.63 7.80 2.72
CA LYS A 109 -14.96 7.68 3.34
C LYS A 109 -16.10 7.62 2.30
N ASN A 110 -15.92 8.29 1.15
CA ASN A 110 -16.92 8.37 0.10
C ASN A 110 -16.73 7.36 -1.04
N LEU A 111 -15.78 6.42 -0.92
CA LEU A 111 -15.67 5.29 -1.84
C LEU A 111 -16.87 4.35 -1.61
N LYS A 112 -17.93 4.51 -2.40
CA LYS A 112 -19.15 3.68 -2.38
C LYS A 112 -18.88 2.28 -2.94
N LEU A 113 -17.99 1.53 -2.31
CA LEU A 113 -17.58 0.19 -2.74
C LEU A 113 -18.60 -0.86 -2.31
N ALA A 114 -18.78 -1.88 -3.14
CA ALA A 114 -19.55 -3.05 -2.77
C ALA A 114 -18.92 -3.77 -1.55
N TYR A 115 -19.74 -4.53 -0.83
CA TYR A 115 -19.27 -5.43 0.22
C TYR A 115 -18.29 -6.47 -0.39
N PRO A 116 -17.12 -6.74 0.23
CA PRO A 116 -16.18 -7.71 -0.33
C PRO A 116 -16.78 -9.11 -0.45
N ALA A 117 -16.74 -9.69 -1.66
CA ALA A 117 -17.48 -10.91 -1.98
C ALA A 117 -17.10 -12.14 -1.14
N GLN A 118 -15.86 -12.23 -0.65
CA GLN A 118 -15.32 -13.42 0.03
C GLN A 118 -14.89 -13.18 1.49
N ILE A 119 -15.11 -11.99 2.06
CA ILE A 119 -14.59 -11.67 3.42
C ILE A 119 -15.23 -12.51 4.53
N GLY A 120 -16.44 -13.03 4.31
CA GLY A 120 -17.14 -13.93 5.23
C GLY A 120 -17.15 -15.40 4.81
N SER A 121 -16.47 -15.75 3.71
CA SER A 121 -16.38 -17.15 3.27
C SER A 121 -15.18 -17.82 3.95
N PHE A 122 -15.44 -18.68 4.92
CA PHE A 122 -14.46 -19.64 5.38
C PHE A 122 -14.43 -20.79 4.36
N ARG A 123 -13.30 -20.94 3.66
CA ARG A 123 -12.96 -22.18 2.95
C ARG A 123 -11.94 -22.94 3.79
#